data_AF-A0A7Y0BHB1-F1
#
_entry.id   AF-A0A7Y0BHB1-F1
#
_cell.length_a   1.000
_cell.length_b   1.000
_cell.length_c   1.000
_cell.angle_alpha   90.00
_cell.angle_beta   90.00
_cell.angle_gamma   90.00
#
_symmetry.space_group_name_H-M   'P 1'
#
loop_
_entity.id
_entity.type
_entity.pdbx_description
1 polymer ?
#
loop_
_entity_poly.entity_id
_entity_poly.type
_entity_poly.pdbx_seq_one_letter_code
_entity_poly.pdbx_strand_id
1 'polypeptide(L)'
;MIRFTPDTLSDALLRPVAMAAPNGWVYIEIMAPDFRFMFILALLLVWLYLGMRKKWQFSPVWVLLAFASVSFVPWMYTTGNGRYFIPVLLAAGPLCVALIHDLPFTKNFRVLMVLCVVAVQGFAVFQNSPWKPWNSWGFASWTEAPFFQVDLDAEASSRASSYVTISVISYSLIAPQFPASSRWINLSSQTGSDTQTSPDALRIQAFLKSSTSLKLMVPSLPDQMTAQGQPNEIAIRAMNVILSPHRISLREPTDCRLQRSQGLAKVVLGALENVEPERKNKIGFWLCSLSYPTRVSGMPTETLESRFESVFKKLEATCPRFFNPGQHGALPVPHGQMRHYQGADMKAYVFEDGTVYYKYHRALNPVLIGGIDDVLSGRIKVDCTSIRGRSGLPWEREI
;
A
#
# COMPACT_ATOMS: atom_id res chain seq x y z
N MET A 1 -12.34 -6.12 3.70
CA MET A 1 -11.37 -5.29 2.95
C MET A 1 -11.89 -5.19 1.53
N ILE A 2 -12.27 -3.99 1.09
CA ILE A 2 -12.97 -3.80 -0.20
C ILE A 2 -12.02 -3.38 -1.34
N ARG A 3 -10.70 -3.42 -1.10
CA ARG A 3 -9.66 -2.90 -1.99
C ARG A 3 -9.73 -3.46 -3.42
N PHE A 4 -10.00 -4.75 -3.58
CA PHE A 4 -10.02 -5.43 -4.88
C PHE A 4 -11.41 -5.97 -5.26
N THR A 5 -12.41 -5.73 -4.41
CA THR A 5 -13.79 -6.11 -4.73
C THR A 5 -14.26 -5.24 -5.89
N PRO A 6 -14.90 -5.83 -6.92
CA PRO A 6 -15.44 -5.07 -8.04
C PRO A 6 -16.47 -4.06 -7.54
N ASP A 7 -16.53 -2.86 -8.14
CA ASP A 7 -17.55 -1.88 -7.79
C ASP A 7 -18.85 -2.16 -8.55
N THR A 8 -18.75 -2.76 -9.74
CA THR A 8 -19.87 -3.10 -10.63
C THR A 8 -19.83 -4.55 -11.10
N LEU A 9 -20.93 -5.03 -11.68
CA LEU A 9 -20.95 -6.35 -12.34
C LEU A 9 -20.00 -6.40 -13.55
N SER A 10 -19.87 -5.30 -14.31
CA SER A 10 -18.93 -5.21 -15.43
C SER A 10 -17.49 -5.37 -14.96
N ASP A 11 -17.11 -4.75 -13.83
CA ASP A 11 -15.78 -4.93 -13.25
C ASP A 11 -15.52 -6.39 -12.90
N ALA A 12 -16.53 -7.08 -12.37
CA ALA A 12 -16.44 -8.48 -11.99
C ALA A 12 -16.26 -9.39 -13.21
N LEU A 13 -17.07 -9.18 -14.25
CA LEU A 13 -17.07 -9.97 -15.49
C LEU A 13 -15.79 -9.74 -16.31
N LEU A 14 -15.29 -8.51 -16.36
CA LEU A 14 -14.09 -8.14 -17.10
C LEU A 14 -12.81 -8.31 -16.27
N ARG A 15 -12.90 -8.75 -15.01
CA ARG A 15 -11.73 -9.00 -14.16
C ARG A 15 -10.70 -9.95 -14.78
N PRO A 16 -11.07 -11.09 -15.41
CA PRO A 16 -10.12 -11.95 -16.14
C PRO A 16 -9.29 -11.21 -17.20
N VAL A 17 -9.90 -10.23 -17.87
CA VAL A 17 -9.23 -9.39 -18.88
C VAL A 17 -8.38 -8.34 -18.20
N ALA A 18 -8.90 -7.68 -17.16
CA ALA A 18 -8.18 -6.69 -16.36
C ALA A 18 -6.91 -7.28 -15.73
N MET A 19 -6.93 -8.55 -15.33
CA MET A 19 -5.76 -9.25 -14.77
C MET A 19 -4.58 -9.32 -15.74
N ALA A 20 -4.82 -9.27 -17.06
CA ALA A 20 -3.75 -9.24 -18.06
C ALA A 20 -3.12 -7.83 -18.21
N ALA A 21 -3.78 -6.78 -17.72
CA ALA A 21 -3.27 -5.42 -17.82
C ALA A 21 -2.01 -5.26 -16.94
N PRO A 22 -0.97 -4.55 -17.41
CA PRO A 22 0.19 -4.21 -16.62
C PRO A 22 -0.18 -3.05 -15.68
N ASN A 23 -1.05 -3.32 -14.71
CA ASN A 23 -1.43 -2.36 -13.69
C ASN A 23 -1.35 -3.05 -12.32
N GLY A 24 -0.94 -2.30 -11.30
CA GLY A 24 -1.11 -2.73 -9.91
C GLY A 24 -2.56 -2.56 -9.49
N TRP A 25 -2.93 -3.12 -8.34
CA TRP A 25 -4.24 -2.89 -7.74
C TRP A 25 -5.42 -3.39 -8.57
N VAL A 26 -5.17 -4.40 -9.42
CA VAL A 26 -6.22 -5.11 -10.14
C VAL A 26 -6.77 -6.24 -9.26
N TYR A 27 -5.86 -7.10 -8.80
CA TYR A 27 -6.15 -8.18 -7.87
C TYR A 27 -5.04 -8.37 -6.83
N ILE A 28 -3.87 -7.73 -6.99
CA ILE A 28 -2.79 -7.68 -6.00
C ILE A 28 -2.16 -6.29 -6.00
N GLU A 29 -1.45 -5.92 -4.93
CA GLU A 29 -0.89 -4.57 -4.74
C GLU A 29 0.22 -4.22 -5.76
N ILE A 30 0.95 -5.23 -6.21
CA ILE A 30 1.99 -5.09 -7.22
C ILE A 30 1.39 -5.26 -8.61
N MET A 31 2.14 -4.83 -9.61
CA MET A 31 1.82 -5.15 -11.00
C MET A 31 2.04 -6.64 -11.19
N ALA A 32 1.06 -7.36 -11.71
CA ALA A 32 1.15 -8.81 -11.87
C ALA A 32 0.30 -9.28 -13.06
N PRO A 33 0.67 -8.89 -14.30
CA PRO A 33 -0.10 -9.26 -15.48
C PRO A 33 -0.20 -10.78 -15.64
N ASP A 34 -1.42 -11.27 -15.74
CA ASP A 34 -1.77 -12.68 -15.82
C ASP A 34 -2.69 -12.92 -17.03
N PHE A 35 -2.07 -13.35 -18.13
CA PHE A 35 -2.76 -13.62 -19.39
C PHE A 35 -3.51 -14.96 -19.37
N ARG A 36 -3.27 -15.82 -18.38
CA ARG A 36 -3.81 -17.20 -18.35
C ARG A 36 -5.33 -17.19 -18.33
N PHE A 37 -5.96 -16.27 -17.60
CA PHE A 37 -7.42 -16.16 -17.56
C PHE A 37 -8.01 -15.68 -18.89
N MET A 38 -7.33 -14.74 -19.56
CA MET A 38 -7.72 -14.32 -20.92
C MET A 38 -7.58 -15.48 -21.91
N PHE A 39 -6.53 -16.30 -21.81
CA PHE A 39 -6.38 -17.51 -22.63
C PHE A 39 -7.47 -18.53 -22.35
N ILE A 40 -7.84 -18.78 -21.10
CA ILE A 40 -8.96 -19.66 -20.76
C ILE A 40 -10.24 -19.18 -21.45
N LEU A 41 -10.57 -17.89 -21.37
CA LEU A 41 -11.74 -17.33 -22.04
C LEU A 41 -11.68 -17.51 -23.56
N ALA A 42 -10.55 -17.17 -24.19
CA ALA A 42 -10.38 -17.33 -25.63
C ALA A 42 -10.49 -18.81 -26.07
N LEU A 43 -9.87 -19.73 -25.32
CA LEU A 43 -9.92 -21.16 -25.59
C LEU A 43 -11.34 -21.72 -25.42
N LEU A 44 -12.12 -21.22 -24.45
CA LEU A 44 -13.53 -21.58 -24.30
C LEU A 44 -14.37 -21.10 -25.48
N LEU A 45 -14.14 -19.88 -25.97
CA LEU A 45 -14.84 -19.38 -27.16
C LEU A 45 -14.50 -20.21 -28.41
N VAL A 46 -13.22 -20.56 -28.60
CA VAL A 46 -12.78 -21.45 -29.69
C VAL A 46 -13.39 -22.84 -29.53
N TRP A 47 -13.40 -23.39 -28.31
CA TRP A 47 -14.01 -24.68 -28.04
C TRP A 47 -15.52 -24.65 -28.31
N LEU A 48 -16.24 -23.61 -27.90
CA LEU A 48 -17.68 -23.46 -28.20
C LEU A 48 -17.91 -23.40 -29.70
N TYR A 49 -17.15 -22.56 -30.42
CA TYR A 49 -17.27 -22.41 -31.88
C TYR A 49 -17.03 -23.74 -32.64
N LEU A 50 -15.99 -24.49 -32.26
CA LEU A 50 -15.65 -25.75 -32.93
C LEU A 50 -16.43 -26.97 -32.38
N GLY A 51 -16.85 -26.89 -31.11
CA GLY A 51 -17.40 -27.97 -30.31
C GLY A 51 -18.90 -28.17 -30.45
N MET A 52 -19.64 -27.22 -31.03
CA MET A 52 -21.06 -27.38 -31.38
C MET A 52 -21.35 -28.62 -32.25
N ARG A 53 -20.32 -29.22 -32.87
CA ARG A 53 -20.42 -30.44 -33.69
C ARG A 53 -20.05 -31.73 -32.96
N LYS A 54 -19.51 -31.67 -31.74
CA LYS A 54 -19.07 -32.84 -30.97
C LYS A 54 -20.05 -33.13 -29.83
N LYS A 55 -20.21 -34.42 -29.50
CA LYS A 55 -20.91 -34.83 -28.28
C LYS A 55 -20.06 -34.42 -27.07
N TRP A 56 -20.67 -33.69 -26.13
CA TRP A 56 -20.01 -33.34 -24.88
C TRP A 56 -19.70 -34.61 -24.09
N GLN A 57 -18.43 -34.80 -23.76
CA GLN A 57 -17.98 -35.85 -22.85
C GLN A 57 -17.46 -35.21 -21.57
N PHE A 58 -17.86 -35.76 -20.43
CA PHE A 58 -17.36 -35.34 -19.14
C PHE A 58 -15.86 -35.67 -19.04
N SER A 59 -15.04 -34.68 -18.69
CA SER A 59 -13.60 -34.82 -18.55
C SER A 59 -13.11 -34.06 -17.32
N PRO A 60 -11.95 -34.43 -16.73
CA PRO A 60 -11.36 -33.69 -15.62
C PRO A 60 -11.13 -32.20 -15.90
N VAL A 61 -10.99 -31.82 -17.18
CA VAL A 61 -10.86 -30.43 -17.62
C VAL A 61 -12.09 -29.62 -17.25
N TRP A 62 -13.28 -30.17 -17.47
CA TRP A 62 -14.55 -29.52 -17.14
C TRP A 62 -14.76 -29.41 -15.63
N VAL A 63 -14.29 -30.40 -14.85
CA VAL A 63 -14.32 -30.35 -13.38
C VAL A 63 -13.42 -29.22 -12.88
N LEU A 64 -12.20 -29.12 -13.40
CA LEU A 64 -11.26 -28.06 -13.01
C LEU A 64 -11.77 -26.68 -13.44
N LEU A 65 -12.34 -26.56 -14.63
CA LEU A 65 -12.97 -25.32 -15.09
C LEU A 65 -14.14 -24.92 -14.18
N ALA A 66 -15.05 -25.85 -13.89
CA ALA A 66 -16.18 -25.60 -13.01
C ALA A 66 -15.70 -25.19 -11.60
N PHE A 67 -14.70 -25.88 -11.06
CA PHE A 67 -14.08 -25.51 -9.79
C PHE A 67 -13.51 -24.08 -9.83
N ALA A 68 -12.75 -23.73 -10.87
CA ALA A 68 -12.16 -22.40 -11.02
C ALA A 68 -13.25 -21.32 -11.15
N SER A 69 -14.27 -21.55 -11.97
CA SER A 69 -15.40 -20.63 -12.19
C SER A 69 -16.24 -20.44 -10.91
N VAL A 70 -16.59 -21.53 -10.23
CA VAL A 70 -17.36 -21.46 -8.98
C VAL A 70 -16.55 -20.79 -7.87
N SER A 71 -15.24 -21.07 -7.77
CA SER A 71 -14.35 -20.42 -6.78
C SER A 71 -14.15 -18.92 -7.05
N PHE A 72 -14.26 -18.49 -8.30
CA PHE A 72 -14.10 -17.09 -8.69
C PHE A 72 -15.18 -16.18 -8.06
N VAL A 73 -16.42 -16.67 -7.94
CA VAL A 73 -17.56 -15.93 -7.38
C VAL A 73 -17.35 -15.51 -5.91
N PRO A 74 -17.15 -16.43 -4.95
CA PRO A 74 -16.92 -16.07 -3.56
C PRO A 74 -15.61 -15.28 -3.37
N TRP A 75 -14.59 -15.53 -4.20
CA TRP A 75 -13.36 -14.75 -4.16
C TRP A 75 -13.61 -13.27 -4.49
N MET A 76 -14.33 -13.00 -5.58
CA MET A 76 -14.67 -11.64 -6.00
C MET A 76 -15.64 -10.96 -5.03
N TYR A 77 -16.57 -11.72 -4.44
CA TYR A 77 -17.53 -11.20 -3.47
C TYR A 77 -16.86 -10.79 -2.15
N THR A 78 -15.87 -11.54 -1.69
CA THR A 78 -15.27 -11.33 -0.35
C THR A 78 -14.10 -10.35 -0.34
N THR A 79 -13.12 -10.53 -1.24
CA THR A 79 -11.86 -9.78 -1.17
C THR A 79 -11.37 -9.28 -2.52
N GLY A 80 -11.51 -10.08 -3.58
CA GLY A 80 -10.83 -9.88 -4.87
C GLY A 80 -9.30 -9.91 -4.80
N ASN A 81 -8.69 -10.24 -3.65
CA ASN A 81 -7.23 -10.22 -3.48
C ASN A 81 -6.64 -11.56 -3.92
N GLY A 82 -5.71 -11.54 -4.87
CA GLY A 82 -5.05 -12.70 -5.45
C GLY A 82 -4.33 -13.57 -4.44
N ARG A 83 -3.89 -13.02 -3.29
CA ARG A 83 -3.26 -13.80 -2.21
C ARG A 83 -4.16 -14.90 -1.65
N TYR A 84 -5.48 -14.69 -1.70
CA TYR A 84 -6.47 -15.67 -1.24
C TYR A 84 -6.98 -16.55 -2.39
N PHE A 85 -6.51 -16.32 -3.62
CA PHE A 85 -6.88 -17.06 -4.83
C PHE A 85 -5.72 -17.88 -5.42
N ILE A 86 -4.60 -17.99 -4.69
CA ILE A 86 -3.38 -18.69 -5.12
C ILE A 86 -3.67 -20.10 -5.67
N PRO A 87 -4.49 -20.96 -5.05
CA PRO A 87 -4.75 -22.29 -5.59
C PRO A 87 -5.32 -22.28 -7.01
N VAL A 88 -6.25 -21.36 -7.30
CA VAL A 88 -6.83 -21.23 -8.65
C VAL A 88 -5.84 -20.55 -9.61
N LEU A 89 -5.06 -19.57 -9.14
CA LEU A 89 -3.97 -18.98 -9.92
C LEU A 89 -2.94 -20.05 -10.33
N LEU A 90 -2.64 -21.03 -9.47
CA LEU A 90 -1.74 -22.13 -9.80
C LEU A 90 -2.39 -23.10 -10.80
N ALA A 91 -3.69 -23.38 -10.65
CA ALA A 91 -4.44 -24.25 -11.55
C ALA A 91 -4.69 -23.65 -12.95
N ALA A 92 -4.67 -22.33 -13.09
CA ALA A 92 -4.96 -21.65 -14.36
C ALA A 92 -4.03 -22.08 -15.51
N GLY A 93 -2.74 -22.31 -15.22
CA GLY A 93 -1.76 -22.79 -16.22
C GLY A 93 -2.08 -24.19 -16.74
N PRO A 94 -2.15 -25.22 -15.86
CA PRO A 94 -2.60 -26.56 -16.24
C PRO A 94 -3.95 -26.58 -16.95
N LEU A 95 -4.90 -25.75 -16.53
CA LEU A 95 -6.21 -25.62 -17.19
C LEU A 95 -6.09 -25.12 -18.63
N CYS A 96 -5.22 -24.14 -18.92
CA CYS A 96 -4.96 -23.71 -20.30
C CYS A 96 -4.46 -24.87 -21.17
N VAL A 97 -3.49 -25.65 -20.68
CA VAL A 97 -2.91 -26.79 -21.41
C VAL A 97 -3.96 -27.87 -21.66
N ALA A 98 -4.80 -28.15 -20.66
CA ALA A 98 -5.84 -29.16 -20.76
C ALA A 98 -6.96 -28.73 -21.74
N LEU A 99 -7.35 -27.46 -21.75
CA LEU A 99 -8.28 -26.92 -22.74
C LEU A 99 -7.71 -27.00 -24.16
N ILE A 100 -6.42 -26.66 -24.36
CA ILE A 100 -5.75 -26.79 -25.66
C ILE A 100 -5.71 -28.26 -26.12
N HIS A 101 -5.47 -29.19 -25.19
CA HIS A 101 -5.45 -30.62 -25.48
C HIS A 101 -6.79 -31.11 -26.05
N ASP A 102 -7.91 -30.63 -25.50
CA ASP A 102 -9.26 -31.06 -25.89
C ASP A 102 -9.76 -30.42 -27.21
N LEU A 103 -9.06 -29.42 -27.75
CA LEU A 103 -9.39 -28.82 -29.04
C LEU A 103 -9.15 -29.81 -30.20
N PRO A 104 -9.98 -29.79 -31.28
CA PRO A 104 -9.88 -30.71 -32.41
C PRO A 104 -8.72 -30.41 -33.38
N PHE A 105 -7.62 -29.84 -32.89
CA PHE A 105 -6.44 -29.53 -33.69
C PHE A 105 -5.43 -30.69 -33.76
N THR A 106 -4.48 -30.59 -34.68
CA THR A 106 -3.35 -31.53 -34.79
C THR A 106 -2.41 -31.40 -33.59
N LYS A 107 -1.66 -32.47 -33.29
CA LYS A 107 -0.68 -32.49 -32.19
C LYS A 107 0.30 -31.32 -32.26
N ASN A 108 0.85 -31.04 -33.45
CA ASN A 108 1.83 -29.98 -33.65
C ASN A 108 1.24 -28.59 -33.36
N PHE A 109 0.01 -28.34 -33.81
CA PHE A 109 -0.65 -27.07 -33.53
C PHE A 109 -0.95 -26.88 -32.04
N ARG A 110 -1.37 -27.94 -31.33
CA ARG A 110 -1.56 -27.90 -29.88
C ARG A 110 -0.26 -27.57 -29.14
N VAL A 111 0.85 -28.21 -29.51
CA VAL A 111 2.18 -27.91 -28.94
C VAL A 111 2.55 -26.44 -29.20
N LEU A 112 2.36 -25.95 -30.42
CA LEU A 112 2.60 -24.55 -30.75
C LEU A 112 1.76 -23.60 -29.88
N MET A 113 0.47 -23.86 -29.71
CA MET A 113 -0.40 -23.06 -28.84
C MET A 113 0.08 -23.05 -27.38
N VAL A 114 0.48 -24.21 -26.83
CA VAL A 114 1.05 -24.29 -25.47
C VAL A 114 2.33 -23.45 -25.38
N LEU A 115 3.23 -23.55 -26.37
CA LEU A 115 4.45 -22.74 -26.42
C LEU A 115 4.13 -21.25 -26.49
N CYS A 116 3.11 -20.84 -27.26
CA CYS A 116 2.67 -19.45 -27.32
C CYS A 116 2.16 -18.94 -25.96
N VAL A 117 1.31 -19.72 -25.27
CA VAL A 117 0.82 -19.37 -23.93
C VAL A 117 1.98 -19.21 -22.95
N VAL A 118 2.92 -20.15 -22.94
CA VAL A 118 4.12 -20.11 -22.09
C VAL A 118 4.99 -18.91 -22.46
N ALA A 119 5.18 -18.61 -23.75
CA ALA A 119 6.00 -17.49 -24.20
C ALA A 119 5.40 -16.14 -23.77
N VAL A 120 4.09 -15.93 -23.95
CA VAL A 120 3.42 -14.68 -23.57
C VAL A 120 3.40 -14.51 -22.04
N GLN A 121 3.03 -15.54 -21.29
CA GLN A 121 3.04 -15.45 -19.82
C GLN A 121 4.48 -15.33 -19.28
N GLY A 122 5.43 -16.03 -19.88
CA GLY A 122 6.85 -15.94 -19.57
C GLY A 122 7.39 -14.54 -19.83
N PHE A 123 7.01 -13.91 -20.94
CA PHE A 123 7.33 -12.51 -21.22
C PHE A 123 6.72 -11.57 -20.18
N ALA A 124 5.45 -11.76 -19.81
CA ALA A 124 4.79 -10.95 -18.78
C ALA A 124 5.50 -11.05 -17.41
N VAL A 125 5.91 -12.26 -17.01
CA VAL A 125 6.70 -12.50 -15.78
C VAL A 125 8.09 -11.89 -15.90
N PHE A 126 8.74 -12.03 -17.06
CA PHE A 126 10.07 -11.47 -17.32
C PHE A 126 10.07 -9.93 -17.25
N GLN A 127 9.03 -9.28 -17.77
CA GLN A 127 8.82 -7.84 -17.66
C GLN A 127 8.55 -7.38 -16.22
N ASN A 128 8.28 -8.31 -15.30
CA ASN A 128 8.02 -8.04 -13.90
C ASN A 128 9.05 -8.70 -12.96
N SER A 129 10.24 -8.97 -13.48
CA SER A 129 11.28 -9.63 -12.72
C SER A 129 11.90 -8.66 -11.69
N PRO A 130 11.95 -9.02 -10.39
CA PRO A 130 12.62 -8.21 -9.37
C PRO A 130 14.15 -8.15 -9.57
N TRP A 131 14.69 -9.00 -10.45
CA TRP A 131 16.11 -9.16 -10.73
C TRP A 131 16.64 -8.21 -11.81
N LYS A 132 15.77 -7.43 -12.47
CA LYS A 132 16.19 -6.49 -13.52
C LYS A 132 16.07 -5.03 -13.07
N PRO A 133 17.17 -4.25 -13.07
CA PRO A 133 17.14 -2.87 -12.58
C PRO A 133 16.33 -1.90 -13.46
N TRP A 134 16.13 -2.23 -14.75
CA TRP A 134 15.53 -1.33 -15.74
C TRP A 134 14.01 -1.47 -15.87
N ASN A 135 13.41 -2.59 -15.44
CA ASN A 135 11.99 -2.92 -15.61
C ASN A 135 11.35 -3.54 -14.35
N SER A 136 12.01 -3.53 -13.19
CA SER A 136 11.37 -4.03 -11.98
C SER A 136 10.29 -3.03 -11.54
N TRP A 137 9.03 -3.48 -11.48
CA TRP A 137 7.94 -2.71 -10.88
C TRP A 137 8.06 -2.58 -9.34
N GLY A 138 9.16 -3.08 -8.78
CA GLY A 138 9.57 -2.86 -7.39
C GLY A 138 10.40 -1.57 -7.26
N PHE A 139 10.29 -0.91 -6.10
CA PHE A 139 10.97 0.36 -5.85
C PHE A 139 12.49 0.25 -5.60
N ALA A 140 13.01 -0.96 -5.39
CA ALA A 140 14.42 -1.25 -5.19
C ALA A 140 14.80 -2.55 -5.91
N SER A 141 15.99 -2.58 -6.50
CA SER A 141 16.54 -3.76 -7.18
C SER A 141 17.13 -4.74 -6.16
N TRP A 142 16.74 -6.01 -6.21
CA TRP A 142 17.24 -7.06 -5.31
C TRP A 142 18.50 -7.73 -5.86
N THR A 143 19.38 -6.94 -6.48
CA THR A 143 20.56 -7.45 -7.19
C THR A 143 21.76 -7.60 -6.27
N GLU A 144 21.94 -6.67 -5.34
CA GLU A 144 23.11 -6.62 -4.45
C GLU A 144 22.66 -6.32 -3.02
N ALA A 145 23.23 -7.05 -2.06
CA ALA A 145 23.02 -6.79 -0.65
C ALA A 145 23.89 -5.59 -0.20
N PRO A 146 23.39 -4.72 0.69
CA PRO A 146 22.03 -4.72 1.25
C PRO A 146 20.99 -4.26 0.21
N PHE A 147 19.84 -4.93 0.15
CA PHE A 147 18.80 -4.62 -0.85
C PHE A 147 18.15 -3.24 -0.69
N PHE A 148 18.34 -2.60 0.47
CA PHE A 148 17.86 -1.25 0.75
C PHE A 148 18.95 -0.45 1.48
N GLN A 149 19.89 0.09 0.72
CA GLN A 149 21.10 0.75 1.22
C GLN A 149 20.80 2.03 2.00
N VAL A 150 21.44 2.16 3.15
CA VAL A 150 21.50 3.40 3.93
C VAL A 150 22.96 3.70 4.25
N ASP A 151 23.42 4.89 3.90
CA ASP A 151 24.76 5.37 4.22
C ASP A 151 24.78 5.75 5.70
N LEU A 152 25.15 4.79 6.55
CA LEU A 152 25.22 4.97 8.00
C LEU A 152 26.47 5.76 8.40
N ASP A 153 26.29 6.74 9.28
CA ASP A 153 27.40 7.41 9.94
C ASP A 153 28.19 6.47 10.87
N ALA A 154 29.40 6.88 11.27
CA ALA A 154 30.30 6.09 12.10
C ALA A 154 29.69 5.72 13.46
N GLU A 155 28.80 6.55 14.01
CA GLU A 155 28.14 6.27 15.28
C GLU A 155 27.05 5.21 15.11
N ALA A 156 26.19 5.36 14.10
CA ALA A 156 25.10 4.44 13.80
C ALA A 156 25.58 3.05 13.40
N SER A 157 26.72 2.97 12.71
CA SER A 157 27.33 1.70 12.29
C SER A 157 28.11 0.98 13.39
N SER A 158 28.63 1.70 14.41
CA SER A 158 29.46 1.10 15.47
C SER A 158 28.75 0.94 16.81
N ARG A 159 27.77 1.80 17.13
CA ARG A 159 27.15 1.86 18.46
C ARG A 159 25.72 1.37 18.42
N ALA A 160 25.48 0.26 19.11
CA ALA A 160 24.13 -0.28 19.27
C ALA A 160 23.20 0.71 19.99
N SER A 161 21.98 0.83 19.49
CA SER A 161 20.91 1.65 20.08
C SER A 161 19.55 0.96 19.94
N SER A 162 18.55 1.48 20.63
CA SER A 162 17.15 1.16 20.39
C SER A 162 16.56 2.14 19.39
N TYR A 163 16.09 1.63 18.26
CA TYR A 163 15.52 2.41 17.17
C TYR A 163 14.00 2.32 17.18
N VAL A 164 13.38 3.48 17.03
CA VAL A 164 11.93 3.65 16.90
C VAL A 164 11.64 4.08 15.47
N THR A 165 10.64 3.48 14.85
CA THR A 165 10.10 3.93 13.55
C THR A 165 8.63 4.29 13.71
N ILE A 166 8.16 5.32 13.01
CA ILE A 166 6.78 5.83 13.11
C ILE A 166 6.02 5.78 11.78
N SER A 167 6.68 5.36 10.71
CA SER A 167 6.06 5.17 9.39
C SER A 167 5.32 3.85 9.29
N VAL A 168 4.26 3.83 8.47
CA VAL A 168 3.48 2.62 8.15
C VAL A 168 4.36 1.51 7.56
N ILE A 169 5.32 1.89 6.70
CA ILE A 169 6.39 1.00 6.29
C ILE A 169 7.42 1.01 7.42
N SER A 170 7.67 -0.14 8.05
CA SER A 170 8.65 -0.23 9.15
C SER A 170 10.09 -0.07 8.71
N TYR A 171 10.36 -0.22 7.41
CA TYR A 171 11.69 -0.26 6.82
C TYR A 171 12.60 -1.33 7.44
N SER A 172 12.07 -2.42 8.00
CA SER A 172 12.86 -3.44 8.71
C SER A 172 14.07 -4.00 7.92
N LEU A 173 14.07 -3.89 6.59
CA LEU A 173 15.20 -4.24 5.72
C LEU A 173 16.48 -3.43 5.99
N ILE A 174 16.41 -2.28 6.66
CA ILE A 174 17.60 -1.51 7.04
C ILE A 174 18.27 -2.04 8.32
N ALA A 175 17.52 -2.75 9.19
CA ALA A 175 18.00 -3.16 10.50
C ALA A 175 19.30 -4.01 10.45
N PRO A 176 19.50 -4.93 9.49
CA PRO A 176 20.75 -5.70 9.39
C PRO A 176 22.01 -4.89 9.07
N GLN A 177 21.88 -3.62 8.66
CA GLN A 177 23.03 -2.73 8.43
C GLN A 177 23.55 -2.10 9.72
N PHE A 178 22.79 -2.18 10.82
CA PHE A 178 23.17 -1.66 12.13
C PHE A 178 23.84 -2.75 12.98
N PRO A 179 24.52 -2.42 14.09
CA PRO A 179 25.07 -3.41 15.01
C PRO A 179 24.04 -4.46 15.41
N ALA A 180 24.43 -5.74 15.42
CA ALA A 180 23.53 -6.86 15.70
C ALA A 180 22.85 -6.80 17.08
N SER A 181 23.45 -6.09 18.04
CA SER A 181 22.88 -5.85 19.36
C SER A 181 21.88 -4.68 19.41
N SER A 182 21.60 -4.03 18.28
CA SER A 182 20.58 -2.98 18.17
C SER A 182 19.17 -3.55 18.28
N ARG A 183 18.25 -2.77 18.85
CA ARG A 183 16.86 -3.17 19.08
C ARG A 183 15.93 -2.29 18.26
N TRP A 184 14.81 -2.82 17.78
CA TRP A 184 13.90 -2.09 16.89
C TRP A 184 12.45 -2.22 17.36
N ILE A 185 11.70 -1.13 17.24
CA ILE A 185 10.25 -1.11 17.41
C ILE A 185 9.61 -0.17 16.39
N ASN A 186 8.41 -0.50 15.93
CA ASN A 186 7.58 0.38 15.12
C ASN A 186 6.32 0.77 15.90
N LEU A 187 6.00 2.06 15.90
CA LEU A 187 4.86 2.62 16.64
C LEU A 187 3.63 2.89 15.75
N SER A 188 3.75 2.71 14.43
CA SER A 188 2.69 3.09 13.47
C SER A 188 1.42 2.25 13.61
N SER A 189 1.49 1.05 14.18
CA SER A 189 0.33 0.18 14.39
C SER A 189 -0.43 0.49 15.69
N GLN A 190 0.03 1.46 16.49
CA GLN A 190 -0.46 1.71 17.85
C GLN A 190 -1.10 3.09 18.01
N THR A 191 -1.79 3.55 16.95
CA THR A 191 -2.43 4.87 16.88
C THR A 191 -3.82 4.89 17.54
N GLY A 192 -4.05 4.09 18.59
CA GLY A 192 -5.33 3.97 19.27
C GLY A 192 -5.42 4.78 20.57
N SER A 193 -6.60 4.85 21.19
CA SER A 193 -6.80 5.50 22.49
C SER A 193 -6.21 4.70 23.66
N ASP A 194 -5.99 3.39 23.50
CA ASP A 194 -5.44 2.52 24.54
C ASP A 194 -3.92 2.31 24.41
N THR A 195 -3.18 3.40 24.54
CA THR A 195 -1.71 3.41 24.57
C THR A 195 -1.12 3.08 25.94
N GLN A 196 -1.95 2.72 26.92
CA GLN A 196 -1.49 2.51 28.30
C GLN A 196 -1.84 1.13 28.87
N THR A 197 -2.98 0.54 28.52
CA THR A 197 -3.45 -0.69 29.17
C THR A 197 -3.39 -1.91 28.28
N SER A 198 -3.40 -1.72 26.96
CA SER A 198 -3.28 -2.84 26.02
C SER A 198 -1.97 -3.63 26.23
N PRO A 199 -1.98 -4.96 26.03
CA PRO A 199 -0.76 -5.78 26.16
C PRO A 199 0.40 -5.28 25.29
N ASP A 200 0.11 -4.76 24.09
CA ASP A 200 1.13 -4.20 23.22
C ASP A 200 1.64 -2.85 23.70
N ALA A 201 0.77 -1.99 24.26
CA ALA A 201 1.20 -0.78 24.94
C ALA A 201 2.18 -1.08 26.07
N LEU A 202 1.89 -2.10 26.89
CA LEU A 202 2.79 -2.53 27.98
C LEU A 202 4.15 -3.02 27.43
N ARG A 203 4.16 -3.78 26.33
CA ARG A 203 5.41 -4.22 25.65
C ARG A 203 6.22 -3.04 25.12
N ILE A 204 5.55 -2.04 24.53
CA ILE A 204 6.20 -0.82 24.05
C ILE A 204 6.82 -0.07 25.23
N GLN A 205 6.07 0.14 26.31
CA GLN A 205 6.60 0.82 27.50
C GLN A 205 7.79 0.06 28.10
N ALA A 206 7.75 -1.27 28.14
CA ALA A 206 8.89 -2.09 28.59
C ALA A 206 10.12 -1.95 27.65
N PHE A 207 9.90 -1.92 26.33
CA PHE A 207 10.96 -1.67 25.35
C PHE A 207 11.60 -0.30 25.56
N LEU A 208 10.79 0.75 25.70
CA LEU A 208 11.25 2.13 25.89
C LEU A 208 12.01 2.29 27.21
N LYS A 209 11.46 1.78 28.31
CA LYS A 209 12.06 1.86 29.65
C LYS A 209 13.40 1.11 29.75
N SER A 210 13.57 0.03 29.00
CA SER A 210 14.82 -0.77 29.00
C SER A 210 15.90 -0.24 28.04
N SER A 211 15.63 0.87 27.33
CA SER A 211 16.54 1.41 26.32
C SER A 211 17.54 2.39 26.93
N THR A 212 18.84 2.17 26.72
CA THR A 212 19.92 3.07 27.16
C THR A 212 20.16 4.24 26.21
N SER A 213 19.91 4.02 24.91
CA SER A 213 19.99 5.00 23.84
C SER A 213 18.78 4.80 22.93
N LEU A 214 17.95 5.83 22.80
CA LEU A 214 16.74 5.79 22.00
C LEU A 214 16.87 6.76 20.82
N LYS A 215 16.66 6.25 19.60
CA LYS A 215 16.78 7.01 18.36
C LYS A 215 15.52 6.83 17.51
N LEU A 216 15.04 7.90 16.88
CA LEU A 216 14.01 7.85 15.85
C LEU A 216 14.69 7.65 14.49
N MET A 217 14.20 6.68 13.72
CA MET A 217 14.55 6.50 12.31
C MET A 217 13.30 6.73 11.47
N VAL A 218 13.30 7.76 10.63
CA VAL A 218 12.13 8.17 9.85
C VAL A 218 12.56 8.68 8.47
N PRO A 219 11.82 8.38 7.38
CA PRO A 219 12.15 8.90 6.05
C PRO A 219 12.23 10.43 6.04
N SER A 220 13.26 10.98 5.40
CA SER A 220 13.36 12.41 5.16
C SER A 220 12.39 12.85 4.06
N LEU A 221 11.90 14.08 4.17
CA LEU A 221 11.09 14.73 3.15
C LEU A 221 11.81 16.02 2.72
N PRO A 222 12.26 16.14 1.46
CA PRO A 222 13.02 17.31 1.01
C PRO A 222 12.33 18.66 1.28
N ASP A 223 11.00 18.71 1.16
CA ASP A 223 10.21 19.93 1.39
C ASP A 223 10.04 20.27 2.88
N GLN A 224 10.40 19.33 3.76
CA GLN A 224 10.34 19.51 5.22
C GLN A 224 11.74 19.55 5.84
N MET A 225 12.73 19.95 5.04
CA MET A 225 14.15 19.95 5.39
C MET A 225 14.69 21.38 5.43
N THR A 226 15.54 21.69 6.41
CA THR A 226 16.31 22.93 6.46
C THR A 226 17.46 22.91 5.45
N ALA A 227 18.15 24.04 5.26
CA ALA A 227 19.33 24.10 4.41
C ALA A 227 20.45 23.13 4.87
N GLN A 228 20.50 22.82 6.17
CA GLN A 228 21.48 21.92 6.80
C GLN A 228 21.09 20.44 6.74
N GLY A 229 19.96 20.09 6.14
CA GLY A 229 19.51 18.70 6.04
C GLY A 229 18.69 18.20 7.24
N GLN A 230 18.41 19.05 8.23
CA GLN A 230 17.62 18.73 9.41
C GLN A 230 16.11 18.86 9.14
N PRO A 231 15.24 18.19 9.89
CA PRO A 231 13.80 18.44 9.80
C PRO A 231 13.51 19.90 10.21
N ASN A 232 12.61 20.56 9.48
CA ASN A 232 12.10 21.88 9.86
C ASN A 232 11.10 21.77 11.04
N GLU A 233 10.64 22.91 11.55
CA GLU A 233 9.67 22.98 12.67
C GLU A 233 8.36 22.22 12.40
N ILE A 234 7.90 22.21 11.16
CA ILE A 234 6.66 21.52 10.76
C ILE A 234 6.85 20.00 10.90
N ALA A 235 7.95 19.46 10.40
CA ALA A 235 8.30 18.05 10.55
C ALA A 235 8.54 17.66 12.02
N ILE A 236 9.26 18.49 12.79
CA ILE A 236 9.49 18.27 14.22
C ILE A 236 8.17 18.15 14.97
N ARG A 237 7.25 19.10 14.74
CA ARG A 237 5.90 19.08 15.33
C ARG A 237 5.13 17.82 14.94
N ALA A 238 5.11 17.48 13.65
CA ALA A 238 4.40 16.30 13.16
C ALA A 238 4.94 14.98 13.75
N MET A 239 6.26 14.86 13.91
CA MET A 239 6.89 13.70 14.55
C MET A 239 6.52 13.63 16.04
N ASN A 240 6.62 14.74 16.78
CA ASN A 240 6.28 14.79 18.20
C ASN A 240 4.81 14.47 18.47
N VAL A 241 3.91 14.85 17.57
CA VAL A 241 2.48 14.49 17.64
C VAL A 241 2.27 12.98 17.61
N ILE A 242 3.02 12.23 16.79
CA ILE A 242 2.92 10.76 16.72
C ILE A 242 3.63 10.09 17.90
N LEU A 243 4.69 10.70 18.41
CA LEU A 243 5.49 10.16 19.52
C LEU A 243 4.86 10.40 20.91
N SER A 244 4.13 11.51 21.07
CA SER A 244 3.60 11.95 22.37
C SER A 244 2.69 10.94 23.07
N PRO A 245 1.82 10.16 22.39
CA PRO A 245 1.00 9.14 23.06
C PRO A 245 1.84 8.05 23.74
N HIS A 246 3.10 7.89 23.33
CA HIS A 246 4.04 6.93 23.88
C HIS A 246 4.97 7.53 24.95
N ARG A 247 4.77 8.80 25.35
CA ARG A 247 5.63 9.54 26.28
C ARG A 247 7.07 9.69 25.77
N ILE A 248 7.21 9.86 24.46
CA ILE A 248 8.47 10.10 23.79
C ILE A 248 8.38 11.46 23.08
N SER A 249 9.48 12.19 23.00
CA SER A 249 9.64 13.33 22.10
C SER A 249 11.03 13.31 21.47
N LEU A 250 11.23 14.11 20.43
CA LEU A 250 12.57 14.47 19.98
C LEU A 250 13.30 15.22 21.11
N ARG A 251 14.61 14.99 21.23
CA ARG A 251 15.47 15.73 22.15
C ARG A 251 15.57 17.20 21.71
N GLU A 252 15.63 18.12 22.66
CA GLU A 252 15.84 19.55 22.43
C GLU A 252 17.21 19.99 22.98
N PRO A 253 18.05 20.70 22.19
CA PRO A 253 17.91 20.97 20.76
C PRO A 253 17.93 19.67 19.93
N THR A 254 17.26 19.68 18.77
CA THR A 254 17.19 18.51 17.88
C THR A 254 18.55 18.22 17.25
N ASP A 255 18.99 16.97 17.34
CA ASP A 255 20.29 16.48 16.85
C ASP A 255 20.13 15.52 15.66
N CYS A 256 19.06 15.71 14.88
CA CYS A 256 18.76 14.87 13.73
C CYS A 256 19.86 14.94 12.67
N ARG A 257 20.27 13.76 12.18
CA ARG A 257 21.23 13.61 11.07
C ARG A 257 20.60 12.86 9.92
N LEU A 258 20.87 13.29 8.69
CA LEU A 258 20.41 12.61 7.48
C LEU A 258 21.33 11.44 7.14
N GLN A 259 20.81 10.22 7.22
CA GLN A 259 21.42 8.99 6.72
C GLN A 259 20.93 8.79 5.28
N ARG A 260 21.78 9.08 4.29
CA ARG A 260 21.38 9.03 2.87
C ARG A 260 20.95 7.63 2.47
N SER A 261 19.99 7.50 1.56
CA SER A 261 19.55 6.19 1.09
C SER A 261 19.30 6.20 -0.41
N GLN A 262 20.13 5.46 -1.15
CA GLN A 262 19.92 5.27 -2.58
C GLN A 262 18.61 4.52 -2.86
N GLY A 263 18.27 3.55 -2.01
CA GLY A 263 17.01 2.81 -2.09
C GLY A 263 15.81 3.73 -1.98
N LEU A 264 15.78 4.60 -0.96
CA LEU A 264 14.70 5.57 -0.79
C LEU A 264 14.70 6.64 -1.90
N ALA A 265 15.86 7.09 -2.36
CA ALA A 265 15.97 8.03 -3.47
C ALA A 265 15.33 7.46 -4.75
N LYS A 266 15.59 6.19 -5.09
CA LYS A 266 14.93 5.50 -6.21
C LYS A 266 13.41 5.41 -6.03
N VAL A 267 12.93 5.15 -4.80
CA VAL A 267 11.49 5.11 -4.50
C VAL A 267 10.83 6.46 -4.74
N VAL A 268 11.43 7.54 -4.23
CA VAL A 268 10.84 8.88 -4.20
C VAL A 268 10.96 9.60 -5.54
N LEU A 269 12.10 9.45 -6.23
CA LEU A 269 12.40 10.16 -7.46
C LEU A 269 12.21 9.32 -8.73
N GLY A 270 12.02 8.01 -8.60
CA GLY A 270 11.99 7.09 -9.73
C GLY A 270 13.39 6.91 -10.35
N ALA A 271 13.47 7.04 -11.68
CA ALA A 271 14.73 6.93 -12.41
C ALA A 271 15.71 8.04 -11.98
N LEU A 272 16.77 7.65 -11.27
CA LEU A 272 17.74 8.59 -10.71
C LEU A 272 18.64 9.25 -11.76
N GLU A 273 18.75 8.72 -12.98
CA GLU A 273 19.73 9.16 -13.97
C GLU A 273 19.66 10.67 -14.27
N ASN A 274 18.45 11.23 -14.31
CA ASN A 274 18.21 12.64 -14.67
C ASN A 274 17.95 13.57 -13.48
N VAL A 275 18.16 13.10 -12.25
CA VAL A 275 17.87 13.92 -11.06
C VAL A 275 19.14 14.59 -10.55
N GLU A 276 19.04 15.91 -10.31
CA GLU A 276 20.11 16.72 -9.75
C GLU A 276 20.72 16.08 -8.49
N PRO A 277 22.06 15.98 -8.39
CA PRO A 277 22.74 15.37 -7.25
C PRO A 277 22.33 15.98 -5.90
N GLU A 278 22.08 17.30 -5.86
CA GLU A 278 21.62 18.00 -4.67
C GLU A 278 20.28 17.46 -4.15
N ARG A 279 19.36 17.12 -5.05
CA ARG A 279 18.05 16.58 -4.68
C ARG A 279 18.17 15.15 -4.18
N LYS A 280 19.05 14.34 -4.78
CA LYS A 280 19.35 12.98 -4.30
C LYS A 280 19.95 12.99 -2.89
N ASN A 281 20.86 13.92 -2.63
CA ASN A 281 21.55 14.05 -1.35
C ASN A 281 20.64 14.47 -0.18
N LYS A 282 19.40 14.91 -0.46
CA LYS A 282 18.37 15.25 0.52
C LYS A 282 17.42 14.07 0.85
N ILE A 283 17.61 12.91 0.23
CA ILE A 283 16.73 11.76 0.41
C ILE A 283 17.44 10.65 1.19
N GLY A 284 16.81 10.25 2.28
CA GLY A 284 17.34 9.28 3.20
C GLY A 284 16.45 9.15 4.42
N PHE A 285 17.06 8.93 5.57
CA PHE A 285 16.36 8.87 6.84
C PHE A 285 16.93 9.89 7.79
N TRP A 286 16.07 10.60 8.52
CA TRP A 286 16.50 11.30 9.70
C TRP A 286 16.69 10.30 10.83
N LEU A 287 17.89 10.35 11.43
CA LEU A 287 18.23 9.68 12.67
C LEU A 287 18.31 10.73 13.78
N CYS A 288 17.34 10.76 14.68
CA CYS A 288 17.22 11.77 15.72
C CYS A 288 17.30 11.13 17.12
N SER A 289 17.89 11.81 18.10
CA SER A 289 17.80 11.36 19.49
C SER A 289 16.41 11.60 20.06
N LEU A 290 15.95 10.64 20.85
CA LEU A 290 14.67 10.69 21.55
C LEU A 290 14.88 10.87 23.06
N SER A 291 13.92 11.56 23.69
CA SER A 291 13.80 11.70 25.13
C SER A 291 12.65 10.83 25.64
N TYR A 292 12.89 10.08 26.71
CA TYR A 292 11.88 9.26 27.39
C TYR A 292 12.20 9.17 28.90
N PRO A 293 11.20 9.24 29.80
CA PRO A 293 9.81 9.59 29.52
C PRO A 293 9.65 11.11 29.37
N THR A 294 8.77 11.55 28.48
CA THR A 294 8.36 12.95 28.36
C THR A 294 6.97 13.15 28.96
N ARG A 295 6.72 14.35 29.51
CA ARG A 295 5.37 14.71 29.93
C ARG A 295 4.51 14.82 28.68
N VAL A 296 3.36 14.13 28.67
CA VAL A 296 2.36 14.33 27.64
C VAL A 296 1.81 15.74 27.85
N SER A 297 2.24 16.69 27.02
CA SER A 297 1.57 17.98 26.95
C SER A 297 0.14 17.70 26.53
N GLY A 298 -0.83 17.97 27.41
CA GLY A 298 -2.24 17.84 27.06
C GLY A 298 -2.48 18.68 25.81
N MET A 299 -2.86 18.04 24.71
CA MET A 299 -3.25 18.81 23.53
C MET A 299 -4.51 19.60 23.90
N PRO A 300 -4.62 20.89 23.52
CA PRO A 300 -5.85 21.64 23.68
C PRO A 300 -6.88 21.06 22.71
N THR A 301 -7.79 20.26 23.24
CA THR A 301 -8.51 19.23 22.50
C THR A 301 -9.94 19.18 23.06
N GLU A 302 -10.81 20.13 22.70
CA GLU A 302 -12.24 19.96 23.07
C GLU A 302 -13.23 20.58 22.08
N THR A 303 -13.05 21.83 21.65
CA THR A 303 -14.10 22.50 20.84
C THR A 303 -14.02 22.19 19.34
N LEU A 304 -12.87 22.38 18.69
CA LEU A 304 -12.69 22.10 17.25
C LEU A 304 -12.78 20.61 16.90
N GLU A 305 -12.35 19.75 17.83
CA GLU A 305 -12.40 18.31 17.64
C GLU A 305 -13.82 17.78 17.50
N SER A 306 -14.78 18.39 18.20
CA SER A 306 -16.20 18.00 18.10
C SER A 306 -16.78 18.23 16.68
N ARG A 307 -16.34 19.29 16.00
CA ARG A 307 -16.83 19.64 14.66
C ARG A 307 -16.20 18.75 13.59
N PHE A 308 -14.89 18.52 13.64
CA PHE A 308 -14.21 17.62 12.71
C PHE A 308 -14.71 16.18 12.85
N GLU A 309 -14.94 15.72 14.09
CA GLU A 309 -15.54 14.42 14.36
C GLU A 309 -16.92 14.28 13.71
N SER A 310 -17.74 15.32 13.79
CA SER A 310 -19.07 15.36 13.16
C SER A 310 -18.98 15.25 11.64
N VAL A 311 -17.96 15.85 11.01
CA VAL A 311 -17.70 15.71 9.57
C VAL A 311 -17.33 14.27 9.23
N PHE A 312 -16.42 13.64 9.96
CA PHE A 312 -16.06 12.24 9.71
C PHE A 312 -17.26 11.30 9.87
N LYS A 313 -18.04 11.43 10.95
CA LYS A 313 -19.27 10.65 11.15
C LYS A 313 -20.28 10.84 10.02
N LYS A 314 -20.40 12.08 9.50
CA LYS A 314 -21.28 12.37 8.37
C LYS A 314 -20.78 11.68 7.10
N LEU A 315 -19.49 11.73 6.80
CA LEU A 315 -18.90 11.01 5.67
C LEU A 315 -19.08 9.49 5.79
N GLU A 316 -18.91 8.95 6.99
CA GLU A 316 -19.12 7.53 7.30
C GLU A 316 -20.57 7.11 7.10
N ALA A 317 -21.53 7.96 7.48
CA ALA A 317 -22.94 7.70 7.21
C ALA A 317 -23.30 7.83 5.71
N THR A 318 -22.65 8.75 4.99
CA THR A 318 -22.93 8.99 3.56
C THR A 318 -22.35 7.91 2.65
N CYS A 319 -21.08 7.52 2.84
CA CYS A 319 -20.43 6.47 2.05
C CYS A 319 -19.78 5.40 2.96
N PRO A 320 -20.59 4.61 3.71
CA PRO A 320 -20.09 3.66 4.71
C PRO A 320 -19.20 2.57 4.13
N ARG A 321 -19.28 2.32 2.82
CA ARG A 321 -18.41 1.39 2.11
C ARG A 321 -16.95 1.88 2.10
N PHE A 322 -16.71 3.17 1.88
CA PHE A 322 -15.36 3.73 1.72
C PHE A 322 -14.84 4.39 2.99
N PHE A 323 -15.76 4.91 3.80
CA PHE A 323 -15.52 5.49 5.10
C PHE A 323 -16.21 4.61 6.14
N ASN A 324 -15.61 3.45 6.43
CA ASN A 324 -16.19 2.49 7.37
C ASN A 324 -16.25 3.11 8.79
N PRO A 325 -17.43 3.13 9.45
CA PRO A 325 -17.55 3.70 10.77
C PRO A 325 -16.74 2.93 11.82
N GLY A 326 -16.17 3.65 12.79
CA GLY A 326 -15.53 3.07 13.96
C GLY A 326 -14.17 2.39 13.73
N GLN A 327 -13.57 2.51 12.53
CA GLN A 327 -12.27 1.86 12.27
C GLN A 327 -11.10 2.54 13.00
N HIS A 328 -11.05 3.88 13.01
CA HIS A 328 -9.92 4.62 13.58
C HIS A 328 -10.33 6.00 14.10
N GLY A 329 -9.62 6.49 15.11
CA GLY A 329 -9.70 7.88 15.56
C GLY A 329 -9.15 8.85 14.50
N ALA A 330 -9.53 10.12 14.62
CA ALA A 330 -8.91 11.17 13.84
C ALA A 330 -7.46 11.40 14.32
N LEU A 331 -6.54 11.54 13.38
CA LEU A 331 -5.15 11.90 13.60
C LEU A 331 -4.98 13.39 13.31
N PRO A 332 -4.38 14.18 14.20
CA PRO A 332 -4.03 15.56 13.89
C PRO A 332 -3.05 15.63 12.71
N VAL A 333 -3.26 16.60 11.83
CA VAL A 333 -2.37 16.98 10.73
C VAL A 333 -2.15 18.49 10.77
N PRO A 334 -1.14 19.06 10.08
CA PRO A 334 -0.99 20.51 10.00
C PRO A 334 -2.29 21.17 9.56
N HIS A 335 -2.80 22.09 10.39
CA HIS A 335 -4.05 22.83 10.19
C HIS A 335 -5.30 21.95 10.06
N GLY A 336 -5.36 20.79 10.70
CA GLY A 336 -6.55 19.94 10.60
C GLY A 336 -6.47 18.59 11.27
N GLN A 337 -7.36 17.70 10.84
CA GLN A 337 -7.40 16.29 11.22
C GLN A 337 -7.56 15.40 9.99
N MET A 338 -7.07 14.17 10.09
CA MET A 338 -7.19 13.14 9.08
C MET A 338 -7.68 11.85 9.70
N ARG A 339 -8.63 11.16 9.06
CA ARG A 339 -8.98 9.78 9.40
C ARG A 339 -8.54 8.84 8.29
N HIS A 340 -7.88 7.75 8.66
CA HIS A 340 -7.46 6.71 7.72
C HIS A 340 -8.40 5.51 7.82
N TYR A 341 -9.00 5.12 6.70
CA TYR A 341 -9.91 4.00 6.56
C TYR A 341 -9.20 2.85 5.84
N GLN A 342 -8.45 2.06 6.61
CA GLN A 342 -7.59 0.99 6.07
C GLN A 342 -8.38 -0.06 5.27
N GLY A 343 -9.65 -0.31 5.62
CA GLY A 343 -10.50 -1.28 4.92
C GLY A 343 -10.75 -0.96 3.44
N ALA A 344 -10.60 0.32 3.07
CA ALA A 344 -10.87 0.87 1.75
C ALA A 344 -9.69 1.64 1.13
N ASP A 345 -8.56 1.76 1.84
CA ASP A 345 -7.40 2.60 1.49
C ASP A 345 -7.75 4.07 1.24
N MET A 346 -8.69 4.57 2.02
CA MET A 346 -9.16 5.95 1.92
C MET A 346 -8.64 6.75 3.10
N LYS A 347 -8.31 8.01 2.85
CA LYS A 347 -8.10 9.02 3.89
C LYS A 347 -9.12 10.12 3.71
N ALA A 348 -9.68 10.62 4.79
CA ALA A 348 -10.44 11.86 4.80
C ALA A 348 -9.64 12.91 5.57
N TYR A 349 -9.63 14.14 5.09
CA TYR A 349 -8.97 15.28 5.72
C TYR A 349 -10.01 16.36 5.97
N VAL A 350 -9.93 17.00 7.14
CA VAL A 350 -10.75 18.15 7.52
C VAL A 350 -9.79 19.21 8.01
N PHE A 351 -9.74 20.35 7.34
CA PHE A 351 -8.82 21.44 7.67
C PHE A 351 -9.52 22.59 8.40
N GLU A 352 -8.74 23.39 9.12
CA GLU A 352 -9.16 24.57 9.89
C GLU A 352 -9.73 25.68 9.00
N ASP A 353 -9.31 25.75 7.74
CA ASP A 353 -9.86 26.66 6.71
C ASP A 353 -11.30 26.29 6.28
N GLY A 354 -11.84 25.21 6.84
CA GLY A 354 -13.19 24.75 6.58
C GLY A 354 -13.30 23.80 5.39
N THR A 355 -12.20 23.38 4.76
CA THR A 355 -12.23 22.47 3.61
C THR A 355 -12.17 20.99 4.02
N VAL A 356 -12.83 20.15 3.25
CA VAL A 356 -12.90 18.70 3.45
C VAL A 356 -12.45 18.00 2.18
N TYR A 357 -11.48 17.08 2.32
CA TYR A 357 -10.96 16.29 1.20
C TYR A 357 -11.05 14.81 1.50
N TYR A 358 -11.08 14.00 0.43
CA TYR A 358 -10.67 12.60 0.53
C TYR A 358 -9.45 12.34 -0.33
N LYS A 359 -8.71 11.28 -0.02
CA LYS A 359 -7.63 10.78 -0.86
C LYS A 359 -7.66 9.26 -0.85
N TYR A 360 -7.88 8.67 -2.03
CA TYR A 360 -7.54 7.28 -2.25
C TYR A 360 -6.02 7.12 -2.24
N HIS A 361 -5.49 6.11 -1.56
CA HIS A 361 -4.04 5.98 -1.29
C HIS A 361 -3.15 6.10 -2.54
N ARG A 362 -3.65 5.70 -3.72
CA ARG A 362 -2.93 5.76 -5.00
C ARG A 362 -3.26 6.98 -5.87
N ALA A 363 -4.31 7.74 -5.55
CA ALA A 363 -4.57 8.99 -6.24
C ALA A 363 -3.42 9.97 -5.94
N LEU A 364 -2.93 10.66 -6.97
CA LEU A 364 -1.84 11.63 -6.80
C LEU A 364 -2.29 12.77 -5.88
N ASN A 365 -3.45 13.32 -6.19
CA ASN A 365 -4.02 14.48 -5.52
C ASN A 365 -5.22 14.09 -4.65
N PRO A 366 -5.40 14.75 -3.49
CA PRO A 366 -6.66 14.68 -2.78
C PRO A 366 -7.78 15.30 -3.63
N VAL A 367 -9.00 14.83 -3.43
CA VAL A 367 -10.21 15.34 -4.08
C VAL A 367 -10.98 16.17 -3.07
N LEU A 368 -11.29 17.42 -3.44
CA LEU A 368 -12.13 18.29 -2.64
C LEU A 368 -13.54 17.72 -2.61
N ILE A 369 -14.05 17.49 -1.40
CA ILE A 369 -15.47 17.20 -1.18
C ILE A 369 -16.22 18.53 -1.15
N GLY A 370 -15.78 19.47 -0.31
CA GLY A 370 -16.34 20.81 -0.17
C GLY A 370 -16.08 21.41 1.20
N GLY A 371 -16.95 22.35 1.63
CA GLY A 371 -16.85 22.96 2.95
C GLY A 371 -17.40 22.07 4.08
N ILE A 372 -16.91 22.26 5.31
CA ILE A 372 -17.43 21.59 6.52
C ILE A 372 -18.95 21.75 6.61
N ASP A 373 -19.45 22.98 6.43
CA ASP A 373 -20.88 23.26 6.54
C ASP A 373 -21.69 22.56 5.45
N ASP A 374 -21.14 22.43 4.24
CA ASP A 374 -21.80 21.74 3.13
C ASP A 374 -21.90 20.23 3.35
N VAL A 375 -20.85 19.63 3.93
CA VAL A 375 -20.84 18.21 4.30
C VAL A 375 -21.84 17.97 5.43
N LEU A 376 -21.79 18.78 6.49
CA LEU A 376 -22.69 18.64 7.64
C LEU A 376 -24.16 18.86 7.26
N SER A 377 -24.45 19.87 6.43
CA SER A 377 -25.81 20.13 5.94
C SER A 377 -26.30 19.12 4.90
N GLY A 378 -25.40 18.27 4.37
CA GLY A 378 -25.70 17.32 3.29
C GLY A 378 -25.98 17.99 1.94
N ARG A 379 -25.55 19.24 1.74
CA ARG A 379 -25.67 19.94 0.45
C ARG A 379 -24.79 19.27 -0.62
N ILE A 380 -23.66 18.72 -0.21
CA ILE A 380 -22.74 18.00 -1.09
C ILE A 380 -22.98 16.50 -0.94
N LYS A 381 -23.13 15.83 -2.08
CA LYS A 381 -23.20 14.38 -2.17
C LYS A 381 -21.84 13.87 -2.68
N VAL A 382 -21.19 13.05 -1.86
CA VAL A 382 -20.03 12.28 -2.32
C VAL A 382 -20.55 11.20 -3.25
N ASP A 383 -20.02 11.11 -4.47
CA ASP A 383 -20.33 10.01 -5.39
C ASP A 383 -19.68 8.72 -4.87
N CYS A 384 -20.41 7.95 -4.08
CA CYS A 384 -19.94 6.67 -3.57
C CYS A 384 -19.89 5.59 -4.66
N THR A 385 -20.35 5.84 -5.88
CA THR A 385 -20.29 4.85 -6.98
C THR A 385 -19.04 5.01 -7.83
N SER A 386 -18.48 6.21 -7.87
CA SER A 386 -17.27 6.54 -8.63
C SER A 386 -16.26 7.29 -7.75
N ILE A 387 -15.45 6.53 -7.01
CA ILE A 387 -14.34 7.11 -6.24
C ILE A 387 -13.13 7.26 -7.16
N ARG A 388 -12.72 8.52 -7.38
CA ARG A 388 -11.58 8.86 -8.24
C ARG A 388 -10.31 8.11 -7.83
N GLY A 389 -9.58 7.60 -8.82
CA GLY A 389 -8.37 6.80 -8.62
C GLY A 389 -8.59 5.35 -8.24
N ARG A 390 -9.83 4.95 -7.89
CA ARG A 390 -10.17 3.59 -7.47
C ARG A 390 -11.11 2.88 -8.44
N SER A 391 -12.26 3.51 -8.71
CA SER A 391 -13.37 2.87 -9.38
C SER A 391 -13.08 2.56 -10.85
N GLY A 392 -13.72 1.51 -11.34
CA GLY A 392 -13.59 1.04 -12.72
C GLY A 392 -12.39 0.13 -12.99
N LEU A 393 -12.35 -0.33 -14.24
CA LEU A 393 -11.29 -1.17 -14.79
C LEU A 393 -10.00 -0.36 -14.99
N PRO A 394 -8.83 -1.01 -15.16
CA PRO A 394 -7.55 -0.31 -15.22
C PRO A 394 -7.47 0.83 -16.26
N TRP A 395 -8.22 0.72 -17.35
CA TRP A 395 -8.31 1.71 -18.43
C TRP A 395 -9.37 2.81 -18.22
N GLU A 396 -10.22 2.69 -17.20
CA GLU A 396 -11.25 3.68 -16.84
C GLU A 396 -10.78 4.61 -15.69
N ARG A 397 -9.70 4.24 -15.00
CA ARG A 397 -9.23 4.96 -13.81
C ARG A 397 -8.63 6.31 -14.17
N GLU A 398 -9.21 7.36 -13.63
CA GLU A 398 -8.57 8.68 -13.53
C GLU A 398 -7.53 8.69 -12.41
N ILE A 399 -6.25 8.80 -12.75
CA ILE A 399 -5.12 8.83 -11.80
C ILE A 399 -4.80 10.25 -11.32
#